data_AF-A0A4S4JW05-F1
#
_entry.id   AF-A0A4S4JW05-F1
#
_cell.length_a   1.000
_cell.length_b   1.000
_cell.length_c   1.000
_cell.angle_alpha   90.00
_cell.angle_beta   90.00
_cell.angle_gamma   90.00
#
_symmetry.space_group_name_H-M   'P 1'
#
loop_
_entity.id
_entity.type
_entity.pdbx_description
1 polymer ?
#
loop_
_entity_poly.entity_id
_entity_poly.type
_entity_poly.pdbx_seq_one_letter_code
_entity_poly.pdbx_strand_id
1 'polypeptide(L)' 'MPMHQMKSIWTPLALFRIHFFRSDDGGLYIKIGKRRRRKISSKK' A
#
# COMPACT_ATOMS: atom_id res chain seq x y z
N MET A 1 8.45 3.78 11.06
CA MET A 1 7.13 3.10 11.12
C MET A 1 7.42 1.61 11.27
N PRO A 2 6.94 0.94 12.33
CA PRO A 2 7.33 -0.44 12.60
C PRO A 2 6.90 -1.30 11.41
N MET A 3 7.89 -1.93 10.78
CA MET A 3 7.77 -2.62 9.48
C MET A 3 7.01 -3.95 9.55
N HIS A 4 6.46 -4.31 10.72
CA HIS A 4 6.25 -5.71 11.04
C HIS A 4 5.09 -6.37 10.29
N GLN A 5 4.10 -5.62 9.78
CA GLN A 5 2.93 -6.23 9.13
C GLN A 5 2.35 -5.43 7.94
N MET A 6 3.17 -5.02 6.98
CA MET A 6 2.69 -4.53 5.67
C MET A 6 2.78 -5.64 4.62
N LYS A 7 1.64 -6.16 4.17
CA LYS A 7 1.55 -7.12 3.07
C LYS A 7 1.37 -6.37 1.74
N SER A 8 2.21 -6.66 0.76
CA SER A 8 2.01 -6.18 -0.61
C SER A 8 0.91 -6.98 -1.30
N ILE A 9 -0.03 -6.28 -1.93
CA ILE A 9 -1.04 -6.91 -2.79
C ILE A 9 -0.54 -6.81 -4.22
N TRP A 10 -0.32 -7.95 -4.86
CA TRP A 10 -0.03 -7.99 -6.29
C TRP A 10 -1.33 -7.73 -7.06
N THR A 11 -1.32 -6.71 -7.90
CA THR A 11 -2.46 -6.32 -8.75
C THR A 11 -1.96 -6.08 -10.17
N PRO A 12 -2.82 -6.18 -11.21
CA PRO A 12 -2.44 -5.84 -12.58
C PRO A 12 -1.95 -4.37 -12.71
N LEU A 13 -2.40 -3.50 -11.80
CA LEU A 13 -1.94 -2.13 -11.64
C LEU A 13 -0.44 -2.01 -11.30
N ALA A 14 0.18 -3.07 -10.77
CA ALA A 14 1.63 -3.12 -10.51
C ALA A 14 2.45 -2.98 -11.81
N LEU A 15 1.93 -3.45 -12.95
CA LEU A 15 2.56 -3.26 -14.26
C LEU A 15 2.61 -1.77 -14.63
N PHE A 16 1.62 -1.01 -14.21
CA PHE A 16 1.55 0.45 -14.36
C PHE A 16 2.21 1.20 -13.20
N ARG A 17 3.10 0.53 -12.44
CA ARG A 17 3.86 1.08 -11.29
C ARG A 17 2.97 1.51 -10.13
N ILE A 18 1.76 0.98 -10.04
CA ILE A 18 0.82 1.23 -8.95
C ILE A 18 0.85 0.02 -8.02
N HIS A 19 1.44 0.17 -6.85
CA HIS A 19 1.58 -0.88 -5.86
C HIS A 19 0.66 -0.63 -4.66
N PHE A 20 -0.12 -1.64 -4.28
CA PHE A 20 -0.98 -1.60 -3.12
C PHE A 20 -0.32 -2.33 -1.94
N PHE A 21 -0.46 -1.74 -0.76
CA PHE A 21 0.02 -2.31 0.49
C PHE A 21 -1.11 -2.27 1.50
N ARG A 22 -1.35 -3.40 2.14
CA ARG A 22 -2.29 -3.51 3.25
C ARG A 22 -1.49 -3.65 4.54
N SER A 23 -1.78 -2.78 5.50
CA SER A 23 -1.33 -2.93 6.87
C SER A 23 -2.30 -3.84 7.62
N ASP A 24 -1.76 -4.59 8.58
CA ASP A 24 -2.53 -5.46 9.46
C ASP A 24 -3.56 -4.70 10.31
N ASP A 25 -3.22 -3.46 10.69
CA ASP A 25 -4.10 -2.43 11.28
C ASP A 25 -5.31 -2.01 10.41
N GLY A 26 -5.59 -2.71 9.31
CA GLY A 26 -6.67 -2.39 8.38
C GLY A 26 -6.42 -1.17 7.50
N GLY A 27 -5.23 -0.56 7.57
CA GLY A 27 -4.83 0.56 6.71
C GLY A 27 -4.50 0.13 5.29
N LEU A 28 -5.05 0.81 4.28
CA LEU A 28 -4.68 0.61 2.87
C LEU A 28 -3.76 1.75 2.41
N TYR A 29 -2.67 1.38 1.76
CA TYR A 29 -1.68 2.29 1.21
C TYR A 29 -1.45 2.00 -0.27
N ILE A 30 -1.13 3.05 -1.00
CA ILE A 30 -0.76 2.98 -2.43
C ILE A 30 0.56 3.68 -2.67
N LYS A 31 1.34 3.13 -3.59
CA LYS A 31 2.54 3.77 -4.14
C LYS A 31 2.37 3.84 -5.65
N ILE A 32 2.50 5.04 -6.19
CA ILE A 32 2.39 5.28 -7.63
C ILE A 32 3.76 5.74 -8.13
N GLY A 33 4.45 4.88 -8.86
CA GLY A 33 5.78 5.14 -9.43
C GLY A 33 6.82 5.50 -8.36
N LYS A 34 7.42 6.68 -8.52
CA LYS A 34 8.46 7.23 -7.63
C LYS A 34 7.90 8.02 -6.44
N ARG A 35 6.57 8.18 -6.33
CA ARG A 35 5.96 8.96 -5.24
C ARG A 35 6.07 8.22 -3.90
N ARG A 36 6.07 8.99 -2.81
CA ARG A 36 5.94 8.44 -1.45
C ARG A 36 4.62 7.68 -1.31
N ARG A 37 4.62 6.63 -0.49
CA ARG A 37 3.41 5.84 -0.19
C ARG A 37 2.36 6.76 0.44
N ARG A 38 1.11 6.70 -0.04
CA ARG A 38 -0.02 7.43 0.52
C ARG A 38 -1.00 6.45 1.16
N LYS A 39 -1.50 6.78 2.35
CA LYS A 39 -2.62 6.07 2.98
C LYS A 39 -3.89 6.47 2.24
N ILE A 40 -4.59 5.51 1.64
CA ILE A 40 -5.88 5.73 0.98
C ILE A 40 -7.00 5.61 1.99
N SER A 41 -6.90 4.64 2.90
CA SER A 41 -7.95 4.37 3.87
C SER A 41 -7.33 3.97 5.20
N SER A 42 -7.82 4.59 6.27
CA SER A 42 -7.77 4.03 7.62
C SER A 42 -9.16 3.48 7.86
N LYS A 43 -9.31 2.16 8.03
CA LYS A 43 -10.50 1.69 8.72
C LYS A 43 -10.44 2.30 10.13
N LYS A 44 -11.44 3.10 10.48
CA LYS A 44 -11.64 3.63 11.83
C LYS A 44 -12.61 2.69 12.54
#